data_AF-A0A954AC28-F1
#
_entry.id   AF-A0A954AC28-F1
#
_cell.length_a   1.000
_cell.length_b   1.000
_cell.length_c   1.000
_cell.angle_alpha   90.00
_cell.angle_beta   90.00
_cell.angle_gamma   90.00
#
_symmetry.space_group_name_H-M   'P 1'
#
loop_
_entity.id
_entity.type
_entity.pdbx_description
1 polymer ?
#
loop_
_entity_poly.entity_id
_entity_poly.type
_entity_poly.pdbx_seq_one_letter_code
_entity_poly.pdbx_strand_id
1 'polypeptide(L)'
;RNGLEALRRLQNVVRRVADQWRPASASEAYHIVRQRLFRTPDADALASIAATSRAFVALYHQHADEFPQESRAGGYEDRIKETYPIHPELFDRLYEDWSSLERFQRTRGVLRLMNEVIYALWVGQDHSPLIMPSSIPIATSRVNSELTQYLQDSWKAVIDADVDGPNSEPRRIDESKPLFGQRSVTQRLARTVFFGAAPTIGSAQKGLETQRVFLGTATPGDQPGNFHSALTALSDRATFFYSASGRYWYDLQANISRRAKDRAERVHVGEVYAEIAKRLEGQASTRGSFAGVHVCPDDGADIPDLPEARLVLLPPKVSHKRRSTDSGAIKFAQNATERRGTSNRKYRNMVVFLAGDEARMQELESSIRDYIGWSEILAHEDDLDLTGSQRKQAQERQQKASETSDARLLSAYQWALIPHGQPIEIETVKVEGQSDSLAERVSRRLGNDGALAVQHAGAAIRLQLDNSSASKLWAGGSLPLGQLWDLYAE
;
A
#
# COMPACT_ATOMS: atom_id res chain seq x y z
N ARG A 1 18.98 67.26 16.29
CA ARG A 1 18.27 67.13 17.58
C ARG A 1 16.76 67.39 17.43
N ASN A 2 16.31 68.38 16.65
CA ASN A 2 14.89 68.75 16.55
C ASN A 2 13.99 67.74 15.78
N GLY A 3 14.55 66.91 14.89
CA GLY A 3 13.78 65.89 14.15
C GLY A 3 13.37 64.67 14.99
N LEU A 4 14.20 64.26 15.96
CA LEU A 4 13.90 63.17 16.89
C LEU A 4 12.78 63.54 17.87
N GLU A 5 12.70 64.82 18.23
CA GLU A 5 11.65 65.33 19.11
C GLU A 5 10.32 65.49 18.38
N ALA A 6 10.35 65.90 17.10
CA ALA A 6 9.18 65.91 16.21
C ALA A 6 8.62 64.49 15.97
N LEU A 7 9.49 63.49 15.74
CA LEU A 7 9.09 62.09 15.60
C LEU A 7 8.43 61.55 16.88
N ARG A 8 8.97 61.86 18.06
CA ARG A 8 8.38 61.46 19.36
C ARG A 8 7.03 62.11 19.61
N ARG A 9 6.85 63.39 19.24
CA ARG A 9 5.55 64.08 19.36
C ARG A 9 4.52 63.53 18.38
N LEU A 10 4.92 63.24 17.14
CA LEU A 10 4.05 62.57 16.16
C LEU A 10 3.65 61.15 16.61
N GLN A 11 4.59 60.35 17.12
CA GLN A 11 4.28 59.03 17.67
C GLN A 11 3.30 59.09 18.84
N ASN A 12 3.43 60.08 19.74
CA ASN A 12 2.51 60.27 20.86
C ASN A 12 1.12 60.75 20.43
N VAL A 13 1.01 61.58 19.38
CA VAL A 13 -0.28 62.02 18.84
C VAL A 13 -0.96 60.89 18.06
N VAL A 14 -0.22 60.13 17.24
CA VAL A 14 -0.76 58.95 16.53
C VAL A 14 -1.21 57.87 17.51
N ARG A 15 -0.51 57.66 18.63
CA ARG A 15 -0.94 56.73 19.68
C ARG A 15 -2.19 57.19 20.45
N ARG A 16 -2.49 58.49 20.47
CA ARG A 16 -3.65 59.06 21.18
C ARG A 16 -4.89 59.20 20.30
N VAL A 17 -4.73 59.13 18.98
CA VAL A 17 -5.81 59.22 17.97
C VAL A 17 -6.07 57.88 17.27
N ALA A 18 -5.17 56.91 17.41
CA ALA A 18 -5.48 55.52 17.06
C ALA A 18 -6.37 54.93 18.17
N ASP A 19 -7.68 54.96 17.95
CA ASP A 19 -8.58 53.97 18.53
C ASP A 19 -7.88 52.61 18.44
N GLN A 20 -7.71 51.93 19.57
CA GLN A 20 -7.19 50.57 19.60
C GLN A 20 -8.13 49.69 18.76
N TRP A 21 -7.82 49.55 17.48
CA TRP A 21 -8.46 48.61 16.57
C TRP A 21 -8.29 47.21 17.17
N ARG A 22 -9.31 46.73 17.88
CA ARG A 22 -9.38 45.35 18.31
C ARG A 22 -9.53 44.49 17.05
N PRO A 23 -8.70 43.46 16.85
CA PRO A 23 -8.99 42.44 15.86
C PRO A 23 -10.38 41.89 16.15
N ALA A 24 -11.25 41.83 15.14
CA ALA A 24 -12.59 41.25 15.29
C ALA A 24 -12.47 39.81 15.83
N SER A 25 -13.30 39.49 16.82
CA SER A 25 -13.48 38.10 17.27
C SER A 25 -14.03 37.23 16.14
N ALA A 26 -13.85 35.91 16.20
CA ALA A 26 -14.34 34.99 15.17
C ALA A 26 -15.85 35.16 14.91
N SER A 27 -16.63 35.43 15.96
CA SER A 27 -18.07 35.73 15.89
C SER A 27 -18.38 37.06 15.21
N GLU A 28 -17.61 38.12 15.47
CA GLU A 28 -17.81 39.42 14.78
C GLU A 28 -17.43 39.33 13.31
N ALA A 29 -16.34 38.61 13.01
CA ALA A 29 -15.88 38.43 11.65
C ALA A 29 -16.87 37.62 10.81
N TYR A 30 -17.54 36.64 11.43
CA TYR A 30 -18.67 35.93 10.84
C TYR A 30 -19.78 36.88 10.37
N HIS A 31 -20.28 37.75 11.25
CA HIS A 31 -21.35 38.69 10.93
C HIS A 31 -20.96 39.65 9.79
N ILE A 32 -19.68 40.07 9.73
CA ILE A 32 -19.15 40.92 8.67
C ILE A 32 -19.21 40.21 7.31
N VAL A 33 -18.77 38.96 7.23
CA VAL A 33 -18.78 38.18 5.97
C VAL A 33 -20.22 37.97 5.50
N ARG A 34 -21.12 37.57 6.40
CA ARG A 34 -22.54 37.38 6.07
C ARG A 34 -23.19 38.65 5.54
N GLN A 35 -23.05 39.77 6.25
CA GLN A 35 -23.66 41.04 5.85
C GLN A 35 -23.14 41.57 4.52
N ARG A 36 -21.87 41.31 4.19
CA ARG A 36 -21.24 41.82 2.97
C ARG A 36 -21.52 40.95 1.74
N LEU A 37 -21.59 39.63 1.91
CA LEU A 37 -21.61 38.69 0.79
C LEU A 37 -22.98 38.04 0.56
N PHE A 38 -23.89 38.07 1.54
CA PHE A 38 -25.18 37.39 1.46
C PHE A 38 -26.36 38.31 1.78
N ARG A 39 -27.53 37.97 1.22
CA ARG A 39 -28.79 38.64 1.55
C ARG A 39 -29.30 38.16 2.90
N THR A 40 -30.04 39.02 3.59
CA THR A 40 -30.72 38.64 4.84
C THR A 40 -31.86 37.65 4.51
N PRO A 41 -31.97 36.51 5.21
CA PRO A 41 -33.01 35.53 4.95
C PRO A 41 -34.39 36.05 5.36
N ASP A 42 -35.41 35.70 4.58
CA ASP A 42 -36.83 35.87 4.92
C ASP A 42 -37.33 34.69 5.79
N ALA A 43 -38.63 34.67 6.11
CA ALA A 43 -39.21 33.65 6.98
C ALA A 43 -39.07 32.22 6.41
N ASP A 44 -39.26 32.05 5.10
CA ASP A 44 -39.15 30.74 4.44
C ASP A 44 -37.70 30.26 4.37
N ALA A 45 -36.76 31.17 4.11
CA ALA A 45 -35.34 30.87 4.19
C ALA A 45 -34.92 30.50 5.61
N LEU A 46 -35.42 31.19 6.65
CA LEU A 46 -35.14 30.84 8.05
C LEU A 46 -35.64 29.44 8.42
N ALA A 47 -36.83 29.05 7.95
CA ALA A 47 -37.35 27.70 8.14
C ALA A 47 -36.47 26.64 7.45
N SER A 48 -36.01 26.93 6.23
CA SER A 48 -35.10 26.06 5.48
C SER A 48 -33.73 25.92 6.16
N ILE A 49 -33.17 27.03 6.67
CA ILE A 49 -31.92 27.03 7.44
C ILE A 49 -32.05 26.16 8.69
N ALA A 50 -33.17 26.27 9.42
CA ALA A 50 -33.42 25.44 10.59
C ALA A 50 -33.54 23.95 10.24
N ALA A 51 -34.19 23.61 9.12
CA ALA A 51 -34.28 22.23 8.65
C ALA A 51 -32.90 21.66 8.25
N THR A 52 -32.10 22.44 7.50
CA THR A 52 -30.73 22.08 7.14
C THR A 52 -29.87 21.86 8.38
N SER A 53 -29.90 22.79 9.33
CA SER A 53 -29.11 22.68 10.57
C SER A 53 -29.45 21.40 11.35
N ARG A 54 -30.74 21.10 11.54
CA ARG A 54 -31.19 19.85 12.17
C ARG A 54 -30.72 18.60 11.43
N ALA A 55 -30.73 18.61 10.10
CA ALA A 55 -30.29 17.45 9.31
C ALA A 55 -28.79 17.17 9.47
N PHE A 56 -27.96 18.21 9.54
CA PHE A 56 -26.52 18.06 9.81
C PHE A 56 -26.26 17.54 11.23
N VAL A 57 -26.91 18.13 12.25
CA VAL A 57 -26.75 17.67 13.63
C VAL A 57 -27.25 16.23 13.81
N ALA A 58 -28.34 15.85 13.14
CA ALA A 58 -28.83 14.47 13.12
C ALA A 58 -27.80 13.50 12.53
N LEU A 59 -27.13 13.87 11.42
CA LEU A 59 -26.03 13.09 10.84
C LEU A 59 -24.89 12.88 11.85
N TYR A 60 -24.50 13.93 12.58
CA TYR A 60 -23.42 13.84 13.57
C TYR A 60 -23.79 12.97 14.77
N HIS A 61 -25.05 13.02 15.22
CA HIS A 61 -25.53 12.12 16.26
C HIS A 61 -25.63 10.67 15.81
N GLN A 62 -26.07 10.42 14.57
CA GLN A 62 -26.21 9.09 14.01
C GLN A 62 -24.86 8.34 13.92
N HIS A 63 -23.77 9.06 13.67
CA HIS A 63 -22.42 8.51 13.55
C HIS A 63 -21.50 9.09 14.62
N ALA A 64 -21.94 9.04 15.88
CA ALA A 64 -21.31 9.74 17.01
C ALA A 64 -19.80 9.54 17.20
N ASP A 65 -19.27 8.36 16.87
CA ASP A 65 -17.84 8.03 17.03
C ASP A 65 -16.96 8.65 15.93
N GLU A 66 -17.58 9.02 14.81
CA GLU A 66 -16.91 9.54 13.61
C GLU A 66 -16.72 11.06 13.64
N PHE A 67 -17.32 11.75 14.61
CA PHE A 67 -17.34 13.21 14.68
C PHE A 67 -16.88 13.76 16.04
N PRO A 68 -16.33 14.99 16.08
CA PRO A 68 -15.89 15.63 17.32
C PRO A 68 -17.03 15.80 18.32
N GLN A 69 -16.73 15.76 19.62
CA GLN A 69 -17.76 15.80 20.66
C GLN A 69 -18.62 17.07 20.62
N GLU A 70 -18.02 18.22 20.31
CA GLU A 70 -18.69 19.51 20.23
C GLU A 70 -19.72 19.60 19.09
N SER A 71 -19.56 18.82 18.02
CA SER A 71 -20.52 18.78 16.91
C SER A 71 -21.88 18.19 17.31
N ARG A 72 -21.90 17.50 18.46
CA ARG A 72 -23.06 16.84 19.06
C ARG A 72 -23.58 17.58 20.30
N ALA A 73 -22.98 18.73 20.65
CA ALA A 73 -23.44 19.55 21.75
C ALA A 73 -24.72 20.29 21.34
N GLY A 74 -25.62 20.55 22.30
CA GLY A 74 -26.92 21.19 22.03
C GLY A 74 -26.81 22.57 21.34
N GLY A 75 -25.71 23.29 21.52
CA GLY A 75 -25.48 24.59 20.88
C GLY A 75 -24.97 24.53 19.43
N TYR A 76 -24.61 23.35 18.90
CA TYR A 76 -24.03 23.26 17.56
C TYR A 76 -25.06 23.53 16.45
N GLU A 77 -26.34 23.16 16.67
CA GLU A 77 -27.43 23.50 15.75
C GLU A 77 -27.56 25.01 15.58
N ASP A 78 -27.51 25.75 16.68
CA ASP A 78 -27.60 27.21 16.67
C ASP A 78 -26.36 27.82 16.04
N ARG A 79 -25.18 27.24 16.25
CA ARG A 79 -23.95 27.66 15.58
C ARG A 79 -24.05 27.54 14.05
N ILE A 80 -24.62 26.46 13.52
CA ILE A 80 -24.87 26.32 12.07
C ILE A 80 -25.88 27.35 11.57
N LYS A 81 -26.97 27.60 12.30
CA LYS A 81 -27.97 28.63 11.93
C LYS A 81 -27.34 30.02 11.92
N GLU A 82 -26.53 30.29 12.93
CA GLU A 82 -25.78 31.53 13.06
C GLU A 82 -24.89 31.67 11.87
N THR A 83 -24.08 30.66 11.50
CA THR A 83 -23.03 30.72 10.45
C THR A 83 -23.51 30.54 9.00
N TYR A 84 -24.79 30.22 8.79
CA TYR A 84 -25.36 29.95 7.47
C TYR A 84 -25.11 31.10 6.45
N PRO A 85 -24.73 30.80 5.19
CA PRO A 85 -24.69 29.48 4.53
C PRO A 85 -23.33 28.74 4.65
N ILE A 86 -22.46 29.16 5.56
CA ILE A 86 -21.13 28.60 5.70
C ILE A 86 -21.10 27.69 6.92
N HIS A 87 -20.49 26.52 6.78
CA HIS A 87 -20.38 25.58 7.88
C HIS A 87 -19.37 26.07 8.94
N PRO A 88 -19.63 25.90 10.25
CA PRO A 88 -18.73 26.37 11.32
C PRO A 88 -17.28 25.91 11.15
N GLU A 89 -17.07 24.65 10.75
CA GLU A 89 -15.73 24.08 10.52
C GLU A 89 -14.90 24.91 9.51
N LEU A 90 -15.49 25.44 8.44
CA LEU A 90 -14.74 26.26 7.46
C LEU A 90 -14.21 27.54 8.11
N PHE A 91 -15.02 28.19 8.94
CA PHE A 91 -14.59 29.39 9.64
C PHE A 91 -13.54 29.10 10.70
N ASP A 92 -13.71 28.02 11.44
CA ASP A 92 -12.75 27.61 12.48
C ASP A 92 -11.36 27.42 11.85
N ARG A 93 -11.26 26.70 10.73
CA ARG A 93 -9.98 26.55 10.02
C ARG A 93 -9.43 27.90 9.54
N LEU A 94 -10.27 28.80 9.02
CA LEU A 94 -9.82 30.12 8.55
C LEU A 94 -9.28 31.03 9.66
N TYR A 95 -9.94 31.05 10.82
CA TYR A 95 -9.59 31.95 11.91
C TYR A 95 -8.62 31.35 12.92
N GLU A 96 -8.57 30.04 13.08
CA GLU A 96 -7.64 29.36 13.97
C GLU A 96 -6.35 29.01 13.25
N ASP A 97 -6.42 28.37 12.08
CA ASP A 97 -5.25 27.82 11.39
C ASP A 97 -4.69 28.78 10.34
N TRP A 98 -5.50 29.21 9.37
CA TRP A 98 -4.99 30.11 8.31
C TRP A 98 -4.53 31.46 8.88
N SER A 99 -5.16 31.91 9.96
CA SER A 99 -4.79 33.14 10.66
C SER A 99 -3.45 33.06 11.41
N SER A 100 -2.89 31.86 11.58
CA SER A 100 -1.55 31.65 12.13
C SER A 100 -0.44 31.87 11.11
N LEU A 101 -0.76 31.92 9.81
CA LEU A 101 0.21 32.20 8.75
C LEU A 101 0.60 33.69 8.77
N GLU A 102 1.91 33.98 8.81
CA GLU A 102 2.42 35.36 8.94
C GLU A 102 1.91 36.33 7.85
N ARG A 103 1.68 35.83 6.64
CA ARG A 103 1.21 36.63 5.49
C ARG A 103 -0.31 36.76 5.42
N PHE A 104 -1.06 36.04 6.25
CA PHE A 104 -2.51 35.98 6.16
C PHE A 104 -3.19 37.14 6.91
N GLN A 105 -3.91 37.98 6.15
CA GLN A 105 -4.66 39.09 6.73
C GLN A 105 -6.01 38.62 7.25
N ARG A 106 -6.13 38.42 8.59
CA ARG A 106 -7.30 37.78 9.23
C ARG A 106 -8.68 38.18 8.67
N THR A 107 -8.99 39.46 8.51
CA THR A 107 -10.30 39.90 8.01
C THR A 107 -10.34 40.10 6.50
N ARG A 108 -9.29 40.69 5.91
CA ARG A 108 -9.26 41.03 4.48
C ARG A 108 -8.98 39.81 3.59
N GLY A 109 -8.09 38.92 4.03
CA GLY A 109 -7.77 37.66 3.36
C GLY A 109 -8.98 36.73 3.32
N VAL A 110 -9.67 36.56 4.45
CA VAL A 110 -10.92 35.78 4.52
C VAL A 110 -11.97 36.33 3.55
N LEU A 111 -12.24 37.65 3.58
CA LEU A 111 -13.22 38.25 2.68
C LEU A 111 -12.87 38.07 1.20
N ARG A 112 -11.59 38.24 0.83
CA ARG A 112 -11.13 38.04 -0.56
C ARG A 112 -11.30 36.60 -1.00
N LEU A 113 -10.83 35.65 -0.19
CA LEU A 113 -10.95 34.23 -0.49
C LEU A 113 -12.42 33.80 -0.58
N MET A 114 -13.25 34.18 0.40
CA MET A 114 -14.67 33.84 0.40
C MET A 114 -15.40 34.44 -0.80
N ASN A 115 -15.07 35.65 -1.22
CA ASN A 115 -15.63 36.25 -2.43
C ASN A 115 -15.33 35.41 -3.68
N GLU A 116 -14.07 34.99 -3.88
CA GLU A 116 -13.71 34.14 -5.02
C GLU A 116 -14.34 32.75 -4.94
N VAL A 117 -14.43 32.15 -3.74
CA VAL A 117 -15.08 30.85 -3.53
C VAL A 117 -16.57 30.92 -3.84
N ILE A 118 -17.29 31.89 -3.29
CA ILE A 118 -18.72 32.07 -3.52
C ILE A 118 -19.00 32.33 -5.01
N TYR A 119 -18.21 33.19 -5.65
CA TYR A 119 -18.32 33.43 -7.08
C TYR A 119 -18.12 32.14 -7.89
N ALA A 120 -17.08 31.37 -7.59
CA ALA A 120 -16.81 30.11 -8.28
C ALA A 120 -17.92 29.06 -8.07
N LEU A 121 -18.45 28.93 -6.86
CA LEU A 121 -19.57 28.04 -6.56
C LEU A 121 -20.86 28.47 -7.27
N TRP A 122 -21.13 29.78 -7.33
CA TRP A 122 -22.29 30.32 -8.01
C TRP A 122 -22.24 30.08 -9.53
N VAL A 123 -21.09 30.36 -10.16
CA VAL A 123 -20.87 30.07 -11.59
C VAL A 123 -20.94 28.57 -11.86
N GLY A 124 -20.42 27.75 -10.95
CA GLY A 124 -20.48 26.29 -11.01
C GLY A 124 -21.85 25.67 -10.72
N GLN A 125 -22.86 26.49 -10.39
CA GLN A 125 -24.21 26.05 -10.01
C GLN A 125 -24.20 25.01 -8.87
N ASP A 126 -23.35 25.24 -7.86
CA ASP A 126 -23.27 24.35 -6.71
C ASP A 126 -24.58 24.39 -5.88
N HIS A 127 -25.14 23.22 -5.60
CA HIS A 127 -26.39 23.03 -4.86
C HIS A 127 -26.17 22.48 -3.45
N SER A 128 -24.94 22.53 -2.94
CA SER A 128 -24.63 22.04 -1.61
C SER A 128 -25.38 22.86 -0.56
N PRO A 129 -25.90 22.20 0.50
CA PRO A 129 -26.71 22.88 1.51
C PRO A 129 -25.91 23.88 2.36
N LEU A 130 -24.58 23.70 2.45
CA LEU A 130 -23.65 24.58 3.14
C LEU A 130 -22.34 24.65 2.35
N ILE A 131 -21.65 25.78 2.47
CA ILE A 131 -20.26 25.93 2.02
C ILE A 131 -19.36 25.29 3.10
N MET A 132 -18.70 24.21 2.73
CA MET A 132 -17.86 23.37 3.58
C MET A 132 -16.38 23.50 3.15
N PRO A 133 -15.40 23.10 3.97
CA PRO A 133 -14.01 22.92 3.50
C PRO A 133 -13.91 22.06 2.24
N SER A 134 -14.68 20.97 2.17
CA SER A 134 -14.77 20.07 1.02
C SER A 134 -15.36 20.69 -0.26
N SER A 135 -16.17 21.74 -0.14
CA SER A 135 -16.81 22.36 -1.32
C SER A 135 -15.93 23.42 -1.98
N ILE A 136 -14.82 23.81 -1.38
CA ILE A 136 -13.93 24.84 -1.94
C ILE A 136 -13.41 24.37 -3.31
N PRO A 137 -13.66 25.11 -4.41
CA PRO A 137 -13.25 24.70 -5.74
C PRO A 137 -11.79 25.11 -5.99
N ILE A 138 -10.86 24.42 -5.32
CA ILE A 138 -9.42 24.72 -5.30
C ILE A 138 -8.79 24.68 -6.70
N ALA A 139 -9.35 23.90 -7.62
CA ALA A 139 -8.94 23.86 -9.03
C ALA A 139 -9.17 25.19 -9.77
N THR A 140 -10.11 26.02 -9.31
CA THR A 140 -10.41 27.31 -9.93
C THR A 140 -9.22 28.24 -9.76
N SER A 141 -8.66 28.75 -10.85
CA SER A 141 -7.41 29.50 -10.83
C SER A 141 -7.42 30.69 -9.86
N ARG A 142 -8.54 31.40 -9.71
CA ARG A 142 -8.65 32.53 -8.78
C ARG A 142 -8.62 32.08 -7.32
N VAL A 143 -9.38 31.03 -6.97
CA VAL A 143 -9.39 30.43 -5.63
C VAL A 143 -8.00 29.85 -5.31
N ASN A 144 -7.41 29.12 -6.25
CA ASN A 144 -6.05 28.59 -6.12
C ASN A 144 -5.02 29.69 -5.82
N SER A 145 -5.04 30.77 -6.61
CA SER A 145 -4.11 31.90 -6.44
C SER A 145 -4.29 32.58 -5.09
N GLU A 146 -5.55 32.79 -4.66
CA GLU A 146 -5.83 33.42 -3.37
C GLU A 146 -5.45 32.53 -2.18
N LEU A 147 -5.48 31.20 -2.31
CA LEU A 147 -5.01 30.28 -1.27
C LEU A 147 -3.47 30.18 -1.25
N THR A 148 -2.86 29.95 -2.41
CA THR A 148 -1.44 29.62 -2.52
C THR A 148 -0.53 30.83 -2.30
N GLN A 149 -1.01 32.07 -2.47
CA GLN A 149 -0.23 33.29 -2.15
C GLN A 149 0.24 33.35 -0.68
N TYR A 150 -0.44 32.64 0.23
CA TYR A 150 -0.11 32.59 1.66
C TYR A 150 0.80 31.41 2.02
N LEU A 151 0.95 30.44 1.12
CA LEU A 151 1.77 29.25 1.29
C LEU A 151 3.14 29.47 0.60
N GLN A 152 4.14 28.67 0.96
CA GLN A 152 5.46 28.73 0.31
C GLN A 152 5.38 28.32 -1.18
N ASP A 153 6.34 28.75 -2.01
CA ASP A 153 6.33 28.46 -3.45
C ASP A 153 6.43 26.94 -3.71
N SER A 154 5.40 26.33 -4.32
CA SER A 154 5.33 25.00 -5.00
C SER A 154 4.06 24.16 -4.76
N TRP A 155 3.03 24.67 -4.07
CA TRP A 155 1.77 23.93 -3.82
C TRP A 155 0.95 23.56 -5.04
N LYS A 156 1.16 24.25 -6.17
CA LYS A 156 0.38 24.03 -7.39
C LYS A 156 0.50 22.60 -7.90
N ALA A 157 1.70 22.02 -7.88
CA ALA A 157 1.92 20.64 -8.31
C ALA A 157 1.19 19.64 -7.42
N VAL A 158 1.19 19.87 -6.11
CA VAL A 158 0.45 19.04 -5.14
C VAL A 158 -1.05 19.13 -5.37
N ILE A 159 -1.58 20.33 -5.60
CA ILE A 159 -3.01 20.54 -5.85
C ILE A 159 -3.44 19.86 -7.14
N ASP A 160 -2.68 20.05 -8.21
CA ASP A 160 -2.97 19.50 -9.53
C ASP A 160 -2.89 17.97 -9.53
N ALA A 161 -1.94 17.38 -8.80
CA ALA A 161 -1.74 15.94 -8.73
C ALA A 161 -2.69 15.24 -7.75
N ASP A 162 -2.86 15.75 -6.54
CA ASP A 162 -3.44 14.95 -5.44
C ASP A 162 -4.55 15.64 -4.64
N VAL A 163 -4.97 16.87 -4.99
CA VAL A 163 -6.07 17.57 -4.29
C VAL A 163 -7.29 17.74 -5.17
N ASP A 164 -7.18 18.52 -6.25
CA ASP A 164 -8.35 18.98 -7.00
C ASP A 164 -8.13 19.17 -8.52
N GLY A 165 -6.94 18.83 -9.04
CA GLY A 165 -6.68 18.94 -10.47
C GLY A 165 -7.61 18.10 -11.36
N PRO A 166 -7.70 18.42 -12.67
CA PRO A 166 -8.60 17.75 -13.62
C PRO A 166 -8.28 16.27 -13.82
N ASN A 167 -7.03 15.84 -13.59
CA ASN A 167 -6.59 14.45 -13.63
C ASN A 167 -6.02 13.99 -12.28
N SER A 168 -6.46 14.64 -11.19
CA SER A 168 -5.91 14.37 -9.85
C SER A 168 -6.25 12.96 -9.36
N GLU A 169 -5.40 12.42 -8.50
CA GLU A 169 -5.57 11.07 -7.97
C GLU A 169 -6.90 10.86 -7.22
N PRO A 170 -7.43 11.82 -6.40
CA PRO A 170 -8.77 11.71 -5.84
C PRO A 170 -9.86 11.48 -6.88
N ARG A 171 -9.80 12.19 -8.02
CA ARG A 171 -10.75 12.02 -9.11
C ARG A 171 -10.64 10.62 -9.73
N ARG A 172 -9.43 10.13 -9.96
CA ARG A 172 -9.20 8.77 -10.50
C ARG A 172 -9.67 7.67 -9.53
N ILE A 173 -9.57 7.92 -8.22
CA ILE A 173 -10.11 7.01 -7.20
C ILE A 173 -11.65 6.99 -7.28
N ASP A 174 -12.27 8.17 -7.34
CA ASP A 174 -13.72 8.32 -7.44
C ASP A 174 -14.27 7.69 -8.74
N GLU A 175 -13.60 7.86 -9.87
CA GLU A 175 -13.96 7.24 -11.16
C GLU A 175 -13.84 5.71 -11.15
N SER A 176 -12.87 5.17 -10.39
CA SER A 176 -12.67 3.72 -10.30
C SER A 176 -13.73 3.00 -9.45
N LYS A 177 -14.52 3.73 -8.64
CA LYS A 177 -15.47 3.17 -7.68
C LYS A 177 -16.80 3.94 -7.72
N PRO A 178 -17.88 3.37 -8.28
CA PRO A 178 -19.17 4.07 -8.40
C PRO A 178 -19.70 4.67 -7.09
N LEU A 179 -19.52 3.97 -5.96
CA LEU A 179 -19.93 4.45 -4.63
C LEU A 179 -19.22 5.74 -4.21
N PHE A 180 -17.99 5.95 -4.65
CA PHE A 180 -17.23 7.16 -4.35
C PHE A 180 -17.56 8.26 -5.37
N GLY A 181 -17.62 7.90 -6.66
CA GLY A 181 -17.89 8.81 -7.77
C GLY A 181 -19.25 9.51 -7.70
N GLN A 182 -20.31 8.85 -7.20
CA GLN A 182 -21.64 9.46 -7.10
C GLN A 182 -21.68 10.76 -6.28
N ARG A 183 -20.75 10.91 -5.33
CA ARG A 183 -20.69 12.06 -4.43
C ARG A 183 -19.29 12.69 -4.38
N SER A 184 -18.40 12.34 -5.32
CA SER A 184 -16.99 12.77 -5.35
C SER A 184 -16.30 12.66 -3.98
N VAL A 185 -16.48 11.51 -3.32
CA VAL A 185 -16.10 11.31 -1.91
C VAL A 185 -14.62 11.62 -1.69
N THR A 186 -13.74 11.06 -2.50
CA THR A 186 -12.29 11.20 -2.33
C THR A 186 -11.84 12.62 -2.64
N GLN A 187 -12.39 13.25 -3.69
CA GLN A 187 -12.07 14.65 -4.02
C GLN A 187 -12.48 15.62 -2.90
N ARG A 188 -13.66 15.41 -2.29
CA ARG A 188 -14.11 16.23 -1.16
C ARG A 188 -13.22 16.05 0.08
N LEU A 189 -12.82 14.82 0.39
CA LEU A 189 -11.89 14.53 1.49
C LEU A 189 -10.52 15.18 1.25
N ALA A 190 -10.00 15.07 0.02
CA ALA A 190 -8.73 15.67 -0.39
C ALA A 190 -8.74 17.20 -0.20
N ARG A 191 -9.80 17.88 -0.66
CA ARG A 191 -9.98 19.32 -0.45
C ARG A 191 -10.03 19.70 1.03
N THR A 192 -10.78 18.96 1.84
CA THR A 192 -10.87 19.21 3.29
C THR A 192 -9.51 19.06 3.98
N VAL A 193 -8.77 17.97 3.68
CA VAL A 193 -7.45 17.74 4.25
C VAL A 193 -6.50 18.84 3.82
N PHE A 194 -6.43 19.19 2.53
CA PHE A 194 -5.57 20.27 2.06
C PHE A 194 -5.90 21.57 2.79
N PHE A 195 -7.18 21.95 2.81
CA PHE A 195 -7.61 23.22 3.39
C PHE A 195 -7.34 23.30 4.90
N GLY A 196 -7.60 22.23 5.66
CA GLY A 196 -7.38 22.24 7.11
C GLY A 196 -5.94 21.98 7.54
N ALA A 197 -5.15 21.24 6.75
CA ALA A 197 -3.80 20.85 7.13
C ALA A 197 -2.69 21.74 6.55
N ALA A 198 -2.90 22.39 5.40
CA ALA A 198 -1.84 23.18 4.75
C ALA A 198 -1.22 24.26 5.65
N PRO A 199 -1.96 24.97 6.52
CA PRO A 199 -1.36 25.94 7.44
C PRO A 199 -0.47 25.32 8.53
N THR A 200 -0.68 24.03 8.84
CA THR A 200 -0.05 23.35 9.99
C THR A 200 1.31 22.73 9.68
N ILE A 201 1.81 22.86 8.44
CA ILE A 201 2.97 22.10 7.94
C ILE A 201 4.27 22.41 8.70
N GLY A 202 4.45 23.65 9.12
CA GLY A 202 5.59 24.07 9.95
C GLY A 202 5.37 23.91 11.46
N SER A 203 4.21 23.38 11.89
CA SER A 203 3.87 23.24 13.30
C SER A 203 4.26 21.87 13.87
N ALA A 204 4.38 21.78 15.20
CA ALA A 204 4.64 20.51 15.89
C ALA A 204 3.48 19.50 15.75
N GLN A 205 2.25 19.97 15.52
CA GLN A 205 1.06 19.15 15.33
C GLN A 205 0.52 19.28 13.90
N LYS A 206 1.28 18.73 12.95
CA LYS A 206 0.90 18.71 11.54
C LYS A 206 -0.34 17.85 11.29
N GLY A 207 -1.17 18.28 10.34
CA GLY A 207 -2.25 17.50 9.78
C GLY A 207 -3.58 17.62 10.52
N LEU A 208 -4.62 17.16 9.83
CA LEU A 208 -6.01 17.22 10.27
C LEU A 208 -6.45 15.85 10.80
N GLU A 209 -7.07 15.82 11.97
CA GLU A 209 -7.59 14.60 12.60
C GLU A 209 -8.77 14.00 11.82
N THR A 210 -8.91 12.69 11.84
CA THR A 210 -9.96 11.95 11.10
C THR A 210 -11.35 12.55 11.33
N GLN A 211 -11.73 12.79 12.58
CA GLN A 211 -13.05 13.35 12.92
C GLN A 211 -13.25 14.78 12.35
N ARG A 212 -12.18 15.59 12.26
CA ARG A 212 -12.21 16.92 11.63
C ARG A 212 -12.32 16.84 10.11
N VAL A 213 -11.59 15.90 9.50
CA VAL A 213 -11.72 15.61 8.06
C VAL A 213 -13.16 15.24 7.72
N PHE A 214 -13.81 14.44 8.56
CA PHE A 214 -15.20 14.04 8.36
C PHE A 214 -16.14 15.21 8.60
N LEU A 215 -15.94 16.00 9.66
CA LEU A 215 -16.74 17.19 9.93
C LEU A 215 -16.70 18.21 8.79
N GLY A 216 -15.54 18.40 8.14
CA GLY A 216 -15.39 19.29 6.99
C GLY A 216 -15.90 18.72 5.65
N THR A 217 -16.31 17.45 5.63
CA THR A 217 -16.67 16.72 4.40
C THR A 217 -18.09 16.19 4.38
N ALA A 218 -18.60 15.72 5.52
CA ALA A 218 -19.86 15.02 5.60
C ALA A 218 -21.06 15.97 5.40
N THR A 219 -21.96 15.55 4.52
CA THR A 219 -23.24 16.21 4.25
C THR A 219 -24.38 15.21 4.44
N PRO A 220 -25.60 15.65 4.79
CA PRO A 220 -26.74 14.74 4.92
C PRO A 220 -26.90 13.84 3.70
N GLY A 221 -27.05 12.53 3.96
CA GLY A 221 -27.09 11.48 2.93
C GLY A 221 -25.74 10.82 2.61
N ASP A 222 -24.61 11.34 3.13
CA ASP A 222 -23.34 10.62 3.08
C ASP A 222 -23.33 9.37 3.99
N GLN A 223 -22.41 8.45 3.70
CA GLN A 223 -22.13 7.27 4.52
C GLN A 223 -20.68 7.34 5.00
N PRO A 224 -20.41 7.73 6.26
CA PRO A 224 -19.04 7.92 6.77
C PRO A 224 -18.12 6.70 6.64
N GLY A 225 -18.67 5.48 6.61
CA GLY A 225 -17.88 4.26 6.36
C GLY A 225 -17.13 4.28 5.01
N ASN A 226 -17.67 4.95 3.99
CA ASN A 226 -16.99 5.11 2.70
C ASN A 226 -15.77 6.04 2.80
N PHE A 227 -15.76 6.97 3.76
CA PHE A 227 -14.70 7.96 3.88
C PHE A 227 -13.38 7.32 4.35
N HIS A 228 -13.45 6.38 5.29
CA HIS A 228 -12.29 5.58 5.69
C HIS A 228 -11.64 4.88 4.50
N SER A 229 -12.45 4.16 3.72
CA SER A 229 -11.97 3.43 2.54
C SER A 229 -11.39 4.36 1.47
N ALA A 230 -11.95 5.56 1.31
CA ALA A 230 -11.43 6.58 0.41
C ALA A 230 -10.11 7.18 0.91
N LEU A 231 -9.97 7.47 2.22
CA LEU A 231 -8.72 7.96 2.81
C LEU A 231 -7.59 6.93 2.76
N THR A 232 -7.89 5.65 2.94
CA THR A 232 -6.92 4.56 2.73
C THR A 232 -6.49 4.52 1.27
N ALA A 233 -7.44 4.51 0.33
CA ALA A 233 -7.11 4.51 -1.10
C ALA A 233 -6.29 5.75 -1.51
N LEU A 234 -6.60 6.91 -0.93
CA LEU A 234 -5.84 8.14 -1.17
C LEU A 234 -4.43 8.05 -0.59
N SER A 235 -4.27 7.52 0.64
CA SER A 235 -2.96 7.29 1.26
C SER A 235 -2.08 6.31 0.47
N ASP A 236 -2.70 5.33 -0.18
CA ASP A 236 -1.99 4.31 -0.95
C ASP A 236 -1.61 4.79 -2.37
N ARG A 237 -2.34 5.76 -2.93
CA ARG A 237 -2.22 6.15 -4.34
C ARG A 237 -1.66 7.55 -4.56
N ALA A 238 -1.96 8.52 -3.69
CA ALA A 238 -1.51 9.89 -3.86
C ALA A 238 -0.01 10.04 -3.59
N THR A 239 0.62 10.93 -4.34
CA THR A 239 2.07 11.16 -4.28
C THR A 239 2.45 12.03 -3.09
N PHE A 240 1.62 12.99 -2.71
CA PHE A 240 1.94 14.03 -1.72
C PHE A 240 1.09 13.92 -0.45
N PHE A 241 0.26 12.88 -0.34
CA PHE A 241 -0.64 12.66 0.78
C PHE A 241 0.00 11.73 1.82
N TYR A 242 -0.15 12.08 3.09
CA TYR A 242 0.42 11.37 4.22
C TYR A 242 -0.63 11.13 5.29
N SER A 243 -0.45 10.02 6.02
CA SER A 243 -1.24 9.69 7.20
C SER A 243 -0.34 9.16 8.31
N ALA A 244 -0.57 9.63 9.55
CA ALA A 244 0.07 9.12 10.75
C ALA A 244 -0.80 9.40 11.98
N SER A 245 -0.91 8.43 12.89
CA SER A 245 -1.60 8.58 14.17
C SER A 245 -3.01 9.20 14.06
N GLY A 246 -3.79 8.78 13.05
CA GLY A 246 -5.16 9.28 12.83
C GLY A 246 -5.26 10.69 12.26
N ARG A 247 -4.14 11.27 11.79
CA ARG A 247 -4.05 12.57 11.12
C ARG A 247 -3.63 12.43 9.67
N TYR A 248 -4.08 13.39 8.86
CA TYR A 248 -3.83 13.44 7.41
C TYR A 248 -3.31 14.81 6.99
N TRP A 249 -2.34 14.85 6.08
CA TRP A 249 -1.80 16.10 5.54
C TRP A 249 -1.21 15.92 4.15
N TYR A 250 -0.97 17.04 3.47
CA TYR A 250 -0.15 17.10 2.28
C TYR A 250 1.24 17.65 2.57
N ASP A 251 2.24 17.14 1.88
CA ASP A 251 3.61 17.64 1.91
C ASP A 251 4.11 17.92 0.49
N LEU A 252 5.11 18.77 0.35
CA LEU A 252 5.78 19.04 -0.92
C LEU A 252 6.70 17.89 -1.33
N GLN A 253 7.16 17.09 -0.37
CA GLN A 253 7.94 15.89 -0.63
C GLN A 253 7.04 14.72 -1.02
N ALA A 254 7.43 14.00 -2.07
CA ALA A 254 6.72 12.80 -2.51
C ALA A 254 6.84 11.66 -1.48
N ASN A 255 5.71 11.00 -1.21
CA ASN A 255 5.55 9.86 -0.34
C ASN A 255 6.39 8.69 -0.86
N ILE A 256 7.30 8.21 -0.03
CA ILE A 256 8.24 7.12 -0.35
C ILE A 256 7.53 5.82 -0.74
N SER A 257 6.31 5.60 -0.24
CA SER A 257 5.50 4.41 -0.57
C SER A 257 5.08 4.43 -2.03
N ARG A 258 4.75 5.61 -2.56
CA ARG A 258 4.41 5.76 -3.97
C ARG A 258 5.62 5.53 -4.86
N ARG A 259 6.78 6.09 -4.49
CA ARG A 259 8.05 5.89 -5.20
C ARG A 259 8.46 4.41 -5.21
N ALA A 260 8.34 3.71 -4.07
CA ALA A 260 8.61 2.28 -3.97
C ALA A 260 7.71 1.47 -4.92
N LYS A 261 6.41 1.80 -4.96
CA LYS A 261 5.44 1.12 -5.85
C LYS A 261 5.70 1.40 -7.33
N ASP A 262 5.95 2.64 -7.70
CA ASP A 262 6.34 3.00 -9.08
C ASP A 262 7.59 2.26 -9.52
N ARG A 263 8.53 2.06 -8.59
CA ARG A 263 9.73 1.30 -8.87
C ARG A 263 9.42 -0.19 -9.01
N ALA A 264 8.65 -0.78 -8.09
CA ALA A 264 8.20 -2.16 -8.14
C ALA A 264 7.48 -2.52 -9.46
N GLU A 265 6.63 -1.62 -9.97
CA GLU A 265 5.93 -1.78 -11.25
C GLU A 265 6.86 -1.79 -12.47
N ARG A 266 8.07 -1.21 -12.35
CA ARG A 266 9.09 -1.16 -13.40
C ARG A 266 10.13 -2.28 -13.32
N VAL A 267 10.10 -3.11 -12.27
CA VAL A 267 11.06 -4.20 -12.08
C VAL A 267 10.87 -5.26 -13.17
N HIS A 268 11.95 -5.55 -13.90
CA HIS A 268 11.90 -6.54 -14.96
C HIS A 268 11.80 -7.96 -14.40
N VAL A 269 11.09 -8.86 -15.10
CA VAL A 269 10.90 -10.26 -14.62
C VAL A 269 12.22 -11.00 -14.38
N GLY A 270 13.29 -10.64 -15.11
CA GLY A 270 14.61 -11.24 -14.92
C GLY A 270 15.22 -10.93 -13.54
N GLU A 271 15.01 -9.71 -13.04
CA GLU A 271 15.47 -9.32 -11.69
C GLU A 271 14.67 -10.04 -10.61
N VAL A 272 13.36 -10.21 -10.83
CA VAL A 272 12.48 -11.00 -9.95
C VAL A 272 12.96 -12.45 -9.87
N TYR A 273 13.26 -13.07 -11.01
CA TYR A 273 13.75 -14.45 -11.05
C TYR A 273 15.14 -14.61 -10.42
N ALA A 274 16.04 -13.64 -10.60
CA ALA A 274 17.35 -13.63 -9.95
C ALA A 274 17.21 -13.57 -8.42
N GLU A 275 16.32 -12.72 -7.89
CA GLU A 275 16.07 -12.64 -6.46
C GLU A 275 15.40 -13.92 -5.91
N ILE A 276 14.48 -14.53 -6.65
CA ILE A 276 13.91 -15.85 -6.27
C ILE A 276 15.02 -16.91 -6.23
N ALA A 277 15.89 -16.97 -7.24
CA ALA A 277 17.00 -17.92 -7.28
C ALA A 277 17.94 -17.75 -6.08
N LYS A 278 18.31 -16.50 -5.74
CA LYS A 278 19.11 -16.17 -4.55
C LYS A 278 18.46 -16.65 -3.25
N ARG A 279 17.14 -16.51 -3.11
CA ARG A 279 16.42 -17.01 -1.92
C ARG A 279 16.37 -18.54 -1.88
N LEU A 280 16.25 -19.20 -3.04
CA LEU A 280 16.34 -20.66 -3.14
C LEU A 280 17.75 -21.19 -2.81
N GLU A 281 18.81 -20.44 -3.14
CA GLU A 281 20.18 -20.77 -2.72
C GLU A 281 20.29 -20.77 -1.19
N GLY A 282 19.66 -19.80 -0.51
CA GLY A 282 19.55 -19.78 0.95
C GLY A 282 18.87 -21.03 1.51
N GLN A 283 17.83 -21.53 0.83
CA GLN A 283 17.12 -22.76 1.20
C GLN A 283 17.95 -24.04 1.04
N ALA A 284 18.91 -24.07 0.11
CA ALA A 284 19.75 -25.24 -0.16
C ALA A 284 20.83 -25.50 0.90
N SER A 285 21.01 -24.59 1.87
CA SER A 285 21.87 -24.80 3.05
C SER A 285 21.42 -26.01 3.87
N THR A 286 20.11 -26.29 3.90
CA THR A 286 19.52 -27.44 4.58
C THR A 286 19.13 -28.49 3.54
N ARG A 287 19.63 -29.72 3.70
CA ARG A 287 19.45 -30.80 2.71
C ARG A 287 18.37 -31.81 3.07
N GLY A 288 17.84 -31.76 4.29
CA GLY A 288 16.94 -32.79 4.79
C GLY A 288 17.60 -34.17 4.74
N SER A 289 16.91 -35.14 4.15
CA SER A 289 17.40 -36.52 3.95
C SER A 289 18.11 -36.74 2.60
N PHE A 290 18.32 -35.69 1.80
CA PHE A 290 19.02 -35.78 0.52
C PHE A 290 20.53 -35.61 0.69
N ALA A 291 21.31 -36.24 -0.20
CA ALA A 291 22.77 -36.08 -0.22
C ALA A 291 23.19 -34.68 -0.73
N GLY A 292 22.39 -34.10 -1.63
CA GLY A 292 22.62 -32.77 -2.21
C GLY A 292 21.33 -32.09 -2.64
N VAL A 293 21.35 -30.76 -2.62
CA VAL A 293 20.29 -29.90 -3.16
C VAL A 293 20.89 -29.05 -4.29
N HIS A 294 20.30 -29.13 -5.48
CA HIS A 294 20.70 -28.36 -6.66
C HIS A 294 19.68 -27.26 -6.90
N VAL A 295 20.13 -26.02 -7.01
CA VAL A 295 19.25 -24.85 -7.14
C VAL A 295 19.30 -24.33 -8.57
N CYS A 296 18.13 -24.16 -9.16
CA CYS A 296 17.94 -23.52 -10.46
C CYS A 296 18.93 -23.98 -11.55
N PRO A 297 19.15 -25.29 -11.76
CA PRO A 297 20.00 -25.75 -12.86
C PRO A 297 19.43 -25.29 -14.21
N ASP A 298 20.31 -24.98 -15.15
CA ASP A 298 19.89 -24.60 -16.50
C ASP A 298 19.44 -25.82 -17.30
N ASP A 299 20.13 -26.95 -17.10
CA ASP A 299 19.78 -28.23 -17.72
C ASP A 299 20.22 -29.45 -16.87
N GLY A 300 20.06 -30.64 -17.43
CA GLY A 300 20.43 -31.90 -16.77
C GLY A 300 21.94 -32.12 -16.55
N ALA A 301 22.82 -31.34 -17.19
CA ALA A 301 24.28 -31.45 -17.03
C ALA A 301 24.75 -30.93 -15.66
N ASP A 302 24.06 -29.93 -15.11
CA ASP A 302 24.32 -29.32 -13.80
C ASP A 302 24.00 -30.26 -12.62
N ILE A 303 23.31 -31.37 -12.88
CA ILE A 303 22.91 -32.35 -11.88
C ILE A 303 23.85 -33.56 -11.98
N PRO A 304 24.71 -33.83 -10.96
CA PRO A 304 25.56 -35.00 -10.91
C PRO A 304 24.79 -36.30 -11.08
N ASP A 305 25.39 -37.29 -11.74
CA ASP A 305 24.84 -38.65 -11.86
C ASP A 305 25.59 -39.56 -10.89
N LEU A 306 25.08 -39.61 -9.65
CA LEU A 306 25.69 -40.31 -8.53
C LEU A 306 24.64 -41.24 -7.89
N PRO A 307 25.04 -42.37 -7.29
CA PRO A 307 24.12 -43.31 -6.68
C PRO A 307 23.70 -42.81 -5.29
N GLU A 308 23.15 -41.60 -5.19
CA GLU A 308 22.68 -40.99 -3.95
C GLU A 308 21.54 -40.00 -4.26
N ALA A 309 20.48 -40.04 -3.45
CA ALA A 309 19.28 -39.24 -3.70
C ALA A 309 19.56 -37.73 -3.59
N ARG A 310 19.23 -36.98 -4.64
CA ARG A 310 19.46 -35.54 -4.76
C ARG A 310 18.16 -34.81 -5.08
N LEU A 311 17.96 -33.68 -4.43
CA LEU A 311 16.82 -32.79 -4.66
C LEU A 311 17.24 -31.68 -5.63
N VAL A 312 16.36 -31.35 -6.57
CA VAL A 312 16.55 -30.27 -7.53
C VAL A 312 15.44 -29.25 -7.38
N LEU A 313 15.76 -28.04 -6.93
CA LEU A 313 14.82 -26.92 -6.90
C LEU A 313 14.77 -26.28 -8.29
N LEU A 314 13.62 -26.38 -8.96
CA LEU A 314 13.51 -25.92 -10.34
C LEU A 314 13.55 -24.39 -10.46
N PRO A 315 14.10 -23.85 -11.57
CA PRO A 315 14.08 -22.42 -11.85
C PRO A 315 12.66 -21.83 -11.82
N PRO A 316 12.48 -20.56 -11.41
CA PRO A 316 11.15 -19.92 -11.35
C PRO A 316 10.45 -19.82 -12.72
N LYS A 317 11.22 -19.81 -13.82
CA LYS A 317 10.73 -19.89 -15.21
C LYS A 317 9.98 -21.20 -15.54
N VAL A 318 10.11 -22.21 -14.69
CA VAL A 318 9.65 -23.58 -14.91
C VAL A 318 8.72 -23.98 -13.75
N SER A 319 7.41 -23.84 -13.97
CA SER A 319 6.38 -24.11 -12.97
C SER A 319 5.51 -25.31 -13.34
N HIS A 320 4.76 -25.81 -12.36
CA HIS A 320 3.79 -26.88 -12.51
C HIS A 320 2.39 -26.39 -12.15
N LYS A 321 1.40 -26.95 -12.83
CA LYS A 321 -0.02 -26.74 -12.56
C LYS A 321 -0.68 -28.08 -12.28
N ARG A 322 -1.46 -28.14 -11.20
CA ARG A 322 -2.17 -29.35 -10.77
C ARG A 322 -2.89 -30.04 -11.94
N ARG A 323 -2.69 -31.37 -12.08
CA ARG A 323 -3.24 -32.24 -13.14
C ARG A 323 -2.72 -31.96 -14.57
N SER A 324 -1.79 -31.03 -14.76
CA SER A 324 -1.11 -30.88 -16.04
C SER A 324 -0.10 -32.01 -16.23
N THR A 325 -0.12 -32.66 -17.38
CA THR A 325 0.85 -33.71 -17.72
C THR A 325 1.98 -33.20 -18.61
N ASP A 326 1.91 -31.93 -19.07
CA ASP A 326 2.83 -31.35 -20.06
C ASP A 326 3.40 -29.98 -19.63
N SER A 327 3.39 -29.71 -18.32
CA SER A 327 3.96 -28.47 -17.77
C SER A 327 5.47 -28.37 -18.05
N GLY A 328 6.00 -27.14 -18.10
CA GLY A 328 7.44 -26.92 -18.27
C GLY A 328 8.28 -27.67 -17.23
N ALA A 329 7.77 -27.77 -15.99
CA ALA A 329 8.44 -28.50 -14.92
C ALA A 329 8.50 -30.01 -15.16
N ILE A 330 7.45 -30.61 -15.72
CA ILE A 330 7.46 -32.02 -16.12
C ILE A 330 8.46 -32.25 -17.26
N LYS A 331 8.47 -31.38 -18.27
CA LYS A 331 9.42 -31.49 -19.40
C LYS A 331 10.87 -31.41 -18.93
N PHE A 332 11.16 -30.49 -18.02
CA PHE A 332 12.48 -30.37 -17.41
C PHE A 332 12.83 -31.64 -16.63
N ALA A 333 11.94 -32.10 -15.74
CA ALA A 333 12.15 -33.30 -14.94
C ALA A 333 12.39 -34.54 -15.82
N GLN A 334 11.58 -34.74 -16.87
CA GLN A 334 11.76 -35.84 -17.83
C GLN A 334 13.14 -35.79 -18.50
N ASN A 335 13.51 -34.65 -19.08
CA ASN A 335 14.78 -34.49 -19.76
C ASN A 335 15.98 -34.70 -18.82
N ALA A 336 15.94 -34.11 -17.63
CA ALA A 336 16.99 -34.22 -16.62
C ALA A 336 17.08 -35.63 -16.02
N THR A 337 15.98 -36.39 -16.01
CA THR A 337 15.97 -37.80 -15.59
C THR A 337 16.56 -38.70 -16.68
N GLU A 338 16.30 -38.43 -17.96
CA GLU A 338 16.82 -39.23 -19.06
C GLU A 338 18.29 -38.95 -19.37
N ARG A 339 18.71 -37.68 -19.25
CA ARG A 339 20.00 -37.20 -19.74
C ARG A 339 20.78 -36.42 -18.68
N ARG A 340 22.10 -36.55 -18.76
CA ARG A 340 23.08 -35.66 -18.15
C ARG A 340 23.92 -35.06 -19.27
N GLY A 341 23.56 -33.85 -19.71
CA GLY A 341 24.11 -33.24 -20.92
C GLY A 341 23.88 -34.15 -22.13
N THR A 342 24.96 -34.57 -22.79
CA THR A 342 24.89 -35.42 -23.98
C THR A 342 24.72 -36.92 -23.67
N SER A 343 25.00 -37.37 -22.44
CA SER A 343 24.97 -38.78 -22.04
C SER A 343 23.64 -39.16 -21.40
N ASN A 344 23.28 -40.45 -21.44
CA ASN A 344 22.13 -40.97 -20.70
C ASN A 344 22.45 -41.02 -19.20
N ARG A 345 21.49 -40.63 -18.36
CA ARG A 345 21.63 -40.74 -16.91
C ARG A 345 21.49 -42.21 -16.49
N LYS A 346 22.41 -42.67 -15.63
CA LYS A 346 22.45 -44.01 -15.06
C LYS A 346 21.52 -44.13 -13.85
N TYR A 347 21.66 -43.23 -12.87
CA TYR A 347 20.92 -43.31 -11.60
C TYR A 347 19.65 -42.46 -11.65
N ARG A 348 18.66 -42.92 -12.41
CA ARG A 348 17.45 -42.14 -12.75
C ARG A 348 16.51 -41.96 -11.57
N ASN A 349 16.47 -42.92 -10.67
CA ASN A 349 15.66 -42.88 -9.46
C ASN A 349 16.30 -42.05 -8.31
N MET A 350 17.53 -41.57 -8.50
CA MET A 350 18.27 -40.77 -7.52
C MET A 350 18.06 -39.26 -7.66
N VAL A 351 17.16 -38.82 -8.54
CA VAL A 351 16.82 -37.40 -8.71
C VAL A 351 15.35 -37.14 -8.45
N VAL A 352 15.08 -36.15 -7.59
CA VAL A 352 13.73 -35.65 -7.29
C VAL A 352 13.71 -34.16 -7.57
N PHE A 353 12.64 -33.64 -8.16
CA PHE A 353 12.52 -32.22 -8.48
C PHE A 353 11.44 -31.55 -7.63
N LEU A 354 11.63 -30.28 -7.28
CA LEU A 354 10.63 -29.45 -6.62
C LEU A 354 10.33 -28.24 -7.49
N ALA A 355 9.08 -28.13 -7.92
CA ALA A 355 8.59 -27.07 -8.79
C ALA A 355 7.67 -26.09 -8.05
N GLY A 356 7.70 -24.83 -8.50
CA GLY A 356 6.72 -23.82 -8.11
C GLY A 356 5.33 -24.11 -8.70
N ASP A 357 4.28 -23.83 -7.94
CA ASP A 357 2.89 -23.82 -8.43
C ASP A 357 2.62 -22.58 -9.28
N GLU A 358 2.11 -22.76 -10.50
CA GLU A 358 1.89 -21.68 -11.48
C GLU A 358 1.11 -20.48 -10.90
N ALA A 359 0.06 -20.71 -10.11
CA ALA A 359 -0.73 -19.63 -9.54
C ALA A 359 0.01 -18.93 -8.39
N ARG A 360 0.65 -19.71 -7.51
CA ARG A 360 1.43 -19.16 -6.38
C ARG A 360 2.69 -18.43 -6.83
N MET A 361 3.27 -18.79 -7.97
CA MET A 361 4.41 -18.09 -8.54
C MET A 361 4.06 -16.64 -8.87
N GLN A 362 2.86 -16.35 -9.38
CA GLN A 362 2.41 -14.98 -9.64
C GLN A 362 2.33 -14.14 -8.35
N GLU A 363 1.81 -14.74 -7.27
CA GLU A 363 1.76 -14.11 -5.95
C GLU A 363 3.16 -13.84 -5.39
N LEU A 364 4.08 -14.81 -5.53
CA LEU A 364 5.48 -14.67 -5.14
C LEU A 364 6.16 -13.55 -5.93
N GLU A 365 6.02 -13.54 -7.26
CA GLU A 365 6.63 -12.51 -8.10
C GLU A 365 6.17 -11.10 -7.72
N SER A 366 4.87 -10.91 -7.44
CA SER A 366 4.37 -9.61 -6.96
C SER A 366 5.01 -9.20 -5.64
N SER A 367 5.18 -10.14 -4.71
CA SER A 367 5.83 -9.89 -3.41
C SER A 367 7.30 -9.50 -3.56
N ILE A 368 8.01 -10.17 -4.47
CA ILE A 368 9.42 -9.90 -4.75
C ILE A 368 9.58 -8.53 -5.40
N ARG A 369 8.68 -8.13 -6.32
CA ARG A 369 8.67 -6.77 -6.89
C ARG A 369 8.50 -5.71 -5.81
N ASP A 370 7.58 -5.92 -4.87
CA ASP A 370 7.40 -5.01 -3.73
C ASP A 370 8.67 -4.91 -2.88
N TYR A 371 9.31 -6.04 -2.57
CA TYR A 371 10.57 -6.08 -1.83
C TYR A 371 11.71 -5.34 -2.56
N ILE A 372 11.88 -5.57 -3.87
CA ILE A 372 12.89 -4.89 -4.69
C ILE A 372 12.61 -3.38 -4.70
N GLY A 373 11.36 -2.98 -4.91
CA GLY A 373 10.95 -1.57 -4.91
C GLY A 373 11.36 -0.85 -3.62
N TRP A 374 11.12 -1.44 -2.45
CA TRP A 374 11.58 -0.87 -1.17
C TRP A 374 13.10 -0.91 -0.99
N SER A 375 13.76 -1.97 -1.45
CA SER A 375 15.22 -2.10 -1.39
C SER A 375 15.92 -1.01 -2.18
N GLU A 376 15.35 -0.62 -3.31
CA GLU A 376 15.92 0.44 -4.15
C GLU A 376 15.69 1.83 -3.59
N ILE A 377 14.57 2.08 -2.90
CA ILE A 377 14.37 3.33 -2.15
C ILE A 377 15.45 3.50 -1.07
N LEU A 378 15.78 2.43 -0.35
CA LEU A 378 16.84 2.45 0.65
C LEU A 378 18.23 2.55 0.03
N ALA A 379 18.47 1.94 -1.13
CA ALA A 379 19.74 2.03 -1.84
C ALA A 379 20.04 3.45 -2.36
N HIS A 380 19.00 4.25 -2.63
CA HIS A 380 19.11 5.63 -3.12
C HIS A 380 18.66 6.65 -2.06
N GLU A 381 18.79 6.33 -0.77
CA GLU A 381 18.26 7.17 0.31
C GLU A 381 18.85 8.59 0.34
N ASP A 382 20.12 8.73 -0.03
CA ASP A 382 20.82 10.01 -0.09
C ASP A 382 20.36 10.85 -1.29
N ASP A 383 20.20 10.24 -2.48
CA ASP A 383 19.70 10.93 -3.69
C ASP A 383 18.25 11.37 -3.56
N LEU A 384 17.47 10.66 -2.73
CA LEU A 384 16.06 10.95 -2.49
C LEU A 384 15.83 11.92 -1.33
N ASP A 385 16.90 12.38 -0.66
CA ASP A 385 16.87 13.25 0.52
C ASP A 385 15.92 12.72 1.61
N LEU A 386 15.95 11.41 1.88
CA LEU A 386 15.02 10.80 2.82
C LEU A 386 15.23 11.33 4.24
N THR A 387 14.15 11.82 4.85
CA THR A 387 14.16 12.18 6.27
C THR A 387 14.41 10.94 7.13
N GLY A 388 14.91 11.12 8.36
CA GLY A 388 15.12 10.01 9.29
C GLY A 388 13.86 9.16 9.56
N SER A 389 12.69 9.80 9.55
CA SER A 389 11.39 9.10 9.68
C SER A 389 11.05 8.25 8.44
N GLN A 390 11.29 8.78 7.24
CA GLN A 390 11.08 8.08 5.98
C GLN A 390 12.04 6.90 5.83
N ARG A 391 13.31 7.05 6.22
CA ARG A 391 14.28 5.95 6.25
C ARG A 391 13.79 4.81 7.14
N LYS A 392 13.35 5.11 8.37
CA LYS A 392 12.81 4.10 9.30
C LYS A 392 11.58 3.40 8.71
N GLN A 393 10.66 4.16 8.12
CA GLN A 393 9.47 3.61 7.47
C GLN A 393 9.85 2.70 6.29
N ALA A 394 10.79 3.10 5.44
CA ALA A 394 11.26 2.29 4.31
C ALA A 394 11.92 0.98 4.79
N GLN A 395 12.73 1.01 5.85
CA GLN A 395 13.34 -0.17 6.46
C GLN A 395 12.29 -1.15 6.98
N GLU A 396 11.31 -0.67 7.75
CA GLU A 396 10.21 -1.50 8.27
C GLU A 396 9.39 -2.14 7.14
N ARG A 397 9.13 -1.38 6.07
CA ARG A 397 8.40 -1.87 4.89
C ARG A 397 9.20 -2.89 4.09
N GLN A 398 10.49 -2.65 3.86
CA GLN A 398 11.39 -3.60 3.20
C GLN A 398 11.46 -4.92 3.96
N GLN A 399 11.66 -4.85 5.29
CA GLN A 399 11.73 -6.03 6.14
C GLN A 399 10.44 -6.86 6.05
N LYS A 400 9.28 -6.22 6.20
CA LYS A 400 7.98 -6.88 6.09
C LYS A 400 7.74 -7.49 4.69
N ALA A 401 8.17 -6.79 3.64
CA ALA A 401 8.09 -7.31 2.27
C ALA A 401 9.01 -8.52 2.07
N SER A 402 10.20 -8.54 2.69
CA SER A 402 11.09 -9.70 2.66
C SER A 402 10.46 -10.91 3.35
N GLU A 403 9.94 -10.74 4.58
CA GLU A 403 9.28 -11.82 5.34
C GLU A 403 8.08 -12.39 4.58
N THR A 404 7.28 -11.53 3.96
CA THR A 404 6.15 -11.94 3.12
C THR A 404 6.62 -12.74 1.91
N SER A 405 7.74 -12.34 1.30
CA SER A 405 8.32 -13.01 0.14
C SER A 405 8.88 -14.39 0.51
N ASP A 406 9.52 -14.54 1.67
CA ASP A 406 10.02 -15.82 2.17
C ASP A 406 8.88 -16.79 2.46
N ALA A 407 7.81 -16.32 3.12
CA ALA A 407 6.62 -17.12 3.35
C ALA A 407 5.95 -17.56 2.03
N ARG A 408 5.85 -16.65 1.05
CA ARG A 408 5.30 -16.95 -0.28
C ARG A 408 6.19 -17.93 -1.05
N LEU A 409 7.51 -17.82 -0.96
CA LEU A 409 8.46 -18.74 -1.59
C LEU A 409 8.21 -20.18 -1.12
N LEU A 410 8.12 -20.37 0.19
CA LEU A 410 7.84 -21.66 0.80
C LEU A 410 6.48 -22.22 0.40
N SER A 411 5.47 -21.35 0.21
CA SER A 411 4.13 -21.77 -0.24
C SER A 411 4.06 -22.05 -1.75
N ALA A 412 4.91 -21.42 -2.56
CA ALA A 412 4.91 -21.56 -3.99
C ALA A 412 5.60 -22.87 -4.43
N TYR A 413 6.74 -23.21 -3.82
CA TYR A 413 7.50 -24.43 -4.11
C TYR A 413 6.89 -25.64 -3.39
N GLN A 414 5.85 -26.22 -3.99
CA GLN A 414 5.01 -27.26 -3.38
C GLN A 414 4.81 -28.52 -4.25
N TRP A 415 5.40 -28.61 -5.45
CA TRP A 415 5.20 -29.77 -6.33
C TRP A 415 6.46 -30.62 -6.41
N ALA A 416 6.49 -31.74 -5.67
CA ALA A 416 7.52 -32.75 -5.88
C ALA A 416 7.20 -33.55 -7.14
N LEU A 417 8.18 -33.66 -8.02
CA LEU A 417 8.13 -34.42 -9.26
C LEU A 417 9.08 -35.60 -9.12
N ILE A 418 8.52 -36.81 -9.14
CA ILE A 418 9.21 -38.05 -8.82
C ILE A 418 9.22 -38.92 -10.08
N PRO A 419 10.40 -39.16 -10.68
CA PRO A 419 10.48 -40.06 -11.83
C PRO A 419 10.28 -41.52 -11.40
N HIS A 420 9.48 -42.27 -12.15
CA HIS A 420 9.29 -43.70 -11.94
C HIS A 420 9.02 -44.46 -13.25
N GLY A 421 9.19 -45.77 -13.22
CA GLY A 421 8.82 -46.68 -14.31
C GLY A 421 9.77 -46.70 -15.51
N GLN A 422 9.47 -47.61 -16.44
CA GLN A 422 10.06 -47.70 -17.78
C GLN A 422 8.92 -48.02 -18.78
N PRO A 423 8.49 -47.07 -19.64
CA PRO A 423 9.04 -45.72 -19.88
C PRO A 423 8.91 -44.79 -18.65
N ILE A 424 9.73 -43.73 -18.61
CA ILE A 424 9.78 -42.80 -17.48
C ILE A 424 8.50 -41.97 -17.43
N GLU A 425 7.81 -42.05 -16.31
CA GLU A 425 6.68 -41.21 -15.95
C GLU A 425 7.07 -40.32 -14.77
N ILE A 426 6.48 -39.12 -14.70
CA ILE A 426 6.71 -38.18 -13.61
C ILE A 426 5.47 -38.15 -12.73
N GLU A 427 5.55 -38.78 -11.57
CA GLU A 427 4.55 -38.65 -10.53
C GLU A 427 4.64 -37.26 -9.90
N THR A 428 3.48 -36.66 -9.61
CA THR A 428 3.41 -35.34 -8.99
C THR A 428 2.78 -35.45 -7.61
N VAL A 429 3.53 -35.04 -6.58
CA VAL A 429 3.10 -35.08 -5.19
C VAL A 429 3.10 -33.66 -4.64
N LYS A 430 1.99 -33.27 -4.02
CA LYS A 430 1.92 -31.98 -3.33
C LYS A 430 2.66 -32.08 -2.00
N VAL A 431 3.62 -31.19 -1.79
CA VAL A 431 4.45 -31.09 -0.59
C VAL A 431 4.02 -29.87 0.21
N GLU A 432 3.49 -30.11 1.39
CA GLU A 432 3.13 -29.08 2.37
C GLU A 432 3.73 -29.46 3.73
N GLY A 433 4.03 -28.45 4.55
CA GLY A 433 4.55 -28.70 5.89
C GLY A 433 4.89 -27.43 6.64
N GLN A 434 5.08 -27.56 7.96
CA GLN A 434 5.41 -26.46 8.86
C GLN A 434 6.92 -26.15 8.94
N SER A 435 7.79 -26.97 8.34
CA SER A 435 9.24 -26.67 8.32
C SER A 435 9.51 -25.44 7.48
N ASP A 436 10.49 -24.62 7.86
CA ASP A 436 10.96 -23.47 7.06
C ASP A 436 11.99 -23.87 5.99
N SER A 437 12.28 -25.17 5.84
CA SER A 437 13.14 -25.73 4.80
C SER A 437 12.34 -26.51 3.76
N LEU A 438 12.47 -26.12 2.48
CA LEU A 438 11.89 -26.85 1.36
C LEU A 438 12.38 -28.32 1.33
N ALA A 439 13.67 -28.56 1.53
CA ALA A 439 14.25 -29.90 1.49
C ALA A 439 13.70 -30.81 2.59
N GLU A 440 13.50 -30.28 3.81
CA GLU A 440 12.87 -31.05 4.89
C GLU A 440 11.41 -31.37 4.61
N ARG A 441 10.63 -30.43 4.04
CA ARG A 441 9.24 -30.69 3.66
C ARG A 441 9.16 -31.85 2.67
N VAL A 442 9.99 -31.81 1.63
CA VAL A 442 10.07 -32.88 0.63
C VAL A 442 10.53 -34.19 1.29
N SER A 443 11.60 -34.15 2.10
CA SER A 443 12.14 -35.34 2.77
C SER A 443 11.09 -36.04 3.64
N ARG A 444 10.33 -35.28 4.45
CA ARG A 444 9.27 -35.83 5.29
C ARG A 444 8.13 -36.39 4.45
N ARG A 445 7.69 -35.66 3.41
CA ARG A 445 6.58 -36.12 2.56
C ARG A 445 6.95 -37.40 1.82
N LEU A 446 8.10 -37.43 1.15
CA LEU A 446 8.55 -38.58 0.39
C LEU A 446 8.97 -39.76 1.28
N GLY A 447 9.50 -39.48 2.47
CA GLY A 447 9.78 -40.52 3.48
C GLY A 447 8.50 -41.22 3.95
N ASN A 448 7.44 -40.46 4.20
CA ASN A 448 6.14 -41.02 4.59
C ASN A 448 5.47 -41.81 3.46
N ASP A 449 5.60 -41.34 2.22
CA ASP A 449 5.05 -42.00 1.03
C ASP A 449 5.91 -43.22 0.58
N GLY A 450 7.09 -43.42 1.18
CA GLY A 450 8.03 -44.49 0.83
C GLY A 450 8.84 -44.25 -0.43
N ALA A 451 8.72 -43.07 -1.05
CA ALA A 451 9.46 -42.66 -2.24
C ALA A 451 10.90 -42.22 -1.93
N LEU A 452 11.21 -41.89 -0.68
CA LEU A 452 12.57 -41.61 -0.21
C LEU A 452 12.88 -42.48 1.01
N ALA A 453 13.84 -43.38 0.89
CA ALA A 453 14.27 -44.25 1.98
C ALA A 453 15.74 -44.01 2.33
N VAL A 454 16.03 -43.73 3.60
CA VAL A 454 17.40 -43.66 4.15
C VAL A 454 17.84 -44.99 4.77
N GLN A 455 16.90 -45.92 4.95
CA GLN A 455 17.14 -47.23 5.54
C GLN A 455 16.12 -48.24 4.98
N HIS A 456 16.60 -49.43 4.64
CA HIS A 456 15.76 -50.58 4.28
C HIS A 456 15.87 -51.68 5.34
N ALA A 457 14.74 -52.20 5.79
CA ALA A 457 14.71 -53.36 6.69
C ALA A 457 15.09 -54.63 5.93
N GLY A 458 15.90 -55.50 6.53
CA GLY A 458 16.35 -56.75 5.89
C GLY A 458 15.20 -57.64 5.40
N ALA A 459 14.06 -57.67 6.11
CA ALA A 459 12.87 -58.39 5.68
C ALA A 459 12.24 -57.81 4.40
N ALA A 460 12.24 -56.48 4.24
CA ALA A 460 11.73 -55.80 3.05
C ALA A 460 12.64 -56.06 1.83
N ILE A 461 13.96 -56.02 2.05
CA ILE A 461 14.96 -56.39 1.04
C ILE A 461 14.71 -57.84 0.58
N ARG A 462 14.53 -58.76 1.53
CA ARG A 462 14.26 -60.17 1.23
C ARG A 462 13.00 -60.35 0.39
N LEU A 463 11.90 -59.70 0.78
CA LEU A 463 10.63 -59.76 0.06
C LEU A 463 10.76 -59.25 -1.37
N GLN A 464 11.52 -58.17 -1.60
CA GLN A 464 11.77 -57.66 -2.95
C GLN A 464 12.62 -58.64 -3.78
N LEU A 465 13.67 -59.22 -3.19
CA LEU A 465 14.51 -60.20 -3.88
C LEU A 465 13.71 -61.45 -4.28
N ASP A 466 12.75 -61.89 -3.46
CA ASP A 466 11.90 -63.05 -3.74
C ASP A 466 10.82 -62.75 -4.80
N ASN A 467 10.29 -61.51 -4.86
CA ASN A 467 9.11 -61.16 -5.68
C ASN A 467 9.39 -60.33 -6.94
N SER A 468 10.61 -59.84 -7.16
CA SER A 468 10.94 -58.94 -8.28
C SER A 468 11.77 -59.62 -9.37
N SER A 469 12.06 -58.85 -10.43
CA SER A 469 13.07 -59.17 -11.46
C SER A 469 14.46 -59.46 -10.87
N ALA A 470 14.72 -59.08 -9.61
CA ALA A 470 15.93 -59.41 -8.86
C ALA A 470 16.05 -60.88 -8.43
N SER A 471 14.98 -61.68 -8.53
CA SER A 471 15.00 -63.11 -8.18
C SER A 471 16.10 -63.89 -8.93
N LYS A 472 16.44 -63.47 -10.15
CA LYS A 472 17.57 -64.03 -10.93
C LYS A 472 18.94 -63.69 -10.31
N LEU A 473 19.09 -62.50 -9.72
CA LEU A 473 20.33 -62.06 -9.06
C LEU A 473 20.53 -62.79 -7.72
N TRP A 474 19.44 -63.17 -7.04
CA TRP A 474 19.48 -63.91 -5.78
C TRP A 474 19.46 -65.43 -5.92
N ALA A 475 19.41 -65.97 -7.15
CA ALA A 475 19.26 -67.41 -7.40
C ALA A 475 20.36 -68.28 -6.76
N GLY A 476 21.57 -67.75 -6.60
CA GLY A 476 22.70 -68.42 -5.94
C GLY A 476 22.69 -68.37 -4.41
N GLY A 477 21.69 -67.73 -3.78
CA GLY A 477 21.57 -67.61 -2.32
C GLY A 477 22.48 -66.55 -1.67
N SER A 478 23.28 -65.83 -2.46
CA SER A 478 24.12 -64.71 -2.01
C SER A 478 24.21 -63.64 -3.10
N LEU A 479 24.29 -62.37 -2.70
CA LEU A 479 24.42 -61.22 -3.61
C LEU A 479 25.46 -60.23 -3.06
N PRO A 480 26.42 -59.76 -3.86
CA PRO A 480 27.34 -58.69 -3.45
C PRO A 480 26.58 -57.40 -3.12
N LEU A 481 27.02 -56.70 -2.07
CA LEU A 481 26.38 -55.44 -1.63
C LEU A 481 26.32 -54.40 -2.76
N GLY A 482 27.35 -54.30 -3.60
CA GLY A 482 27.37 -53.38 -4.73
C GLY A 482 26.26 -53.66 -5.75
N GLN A 483 26.01 -54.94 -6.08
CA GLN A 483 24.92 -55.31 -7.00
C GLN A 483 23.55 -55.09 -6.38
N LEU A 484 23.42 -55.30 -5.07
CA LEU A 484 22.19 -54.94 -4.36
C LEU A 484 21.98 -53.43 -4.42
N TRP A 485 23.03 -52.63 -4.23
CA TRP A 485 22.94 -51.17 -4.30
C TRP A 485 22.60 -50.67 -5.70
N ASP A 486 23.22 -51.21 -6.74
CA ASP A 486 22.92 -50.87 -8.14
C ASP A 486 21.43 -51.14 -8.45
N LEU A 487 20.85 -52.22 -7.91
CA LEU A 487 19.41 -52.50 -8.07
C LEU A 487 18.49 -51.43 -7.44
N TYR A 488 18.92 -50.78 -6.37
CA TYR A 488 18.20 -49.68 -5.76
C TYR A 488 18.53 -48.32 -6.39
N ALA A 489 19.67 -48.19 -7.07
CA ALA A 489 20.17 -46.92 -7.57
C ALA A 489 19.90 -46.66 -9.06
N GLU A 490 19.75 -47.71 -9.86
CA GLU A 490 19.40 -47.64 -11.29
C GLU A 490 17.89 -47.58 -11.49
#